data_AF-A0A7Z9GCA9-F1
#
_entry.id   AF-A0A7Z9GCA9-F1
#
_cell.length_a   1.000
_cell.length_b   1.000
_cell.length_c   1.000
_cell.angle_alpha   90.00
_cell.angle_beta   90.00
_cell.angle_gamma   90.00
#
_symmetry.space_group_name_H-M   'P 1'
#
loop_
_entity.id
_entity.type
_entity.pdbx_description
1 polymer ?
#
loop_
_entity_poly.entity_id
_entity_poly.type
_entity_poly.pdbx_seq_one_letter_code
_entity_poly.pdbx_strand_id
1 'polypeptide(L)'
;MPKKASDAKVHQLSKQVPQSEITLSIDYPSTPSTITGEGWQVEDLNANFSIAYWQGYIDLEGWSVQDLTTFVSNVDVQKSYLTRRAGPAGSCPVVKELDIVSTRKLTVAEITQLGSTVGYLGSTMDLMEVIFGLRRTLVENTTIASEYQIADVQGWGSNRPTAMSKLHWTRIIECSQTGPTQVIVYPTNLIVMAVTAEEGTSVYLERLRRSYVLQEPA
;
A
#
# COMPACT_ATOMS: atom_id res chain seq x y z
N MET A 1 7.36 -39.50 -12.15
CA MET A 1 8.56 -38.92 -12.79
C MET A 1 8.75 -37.52 -12.24
N PRO A 2 9.96 -37.11 -11.81
CA PRO A 2 10.19 -35.71 -11.44
C PRO A 2 9.98 -34.84 -12.68
N LYS A 3 8.97 -33.96 -12.65
CA LYS A 3 8.80 -32.94 -13.68
C LYS A 3 10.09 -32.11 -13.73
N LYS A 4 10.69 -31.97 -14.91
CA LYS A 4 11.77 -30.99 -15.13
C LYS A 4 11.24 -29.62 -14.71
N ALA A 5 12.00 -28.89 -13.90
CA ALA A 5 11.70 -27.50 -13.57
C ALA A 5 11.45 -26.73 -14.88
N SER A 6 10.20 -26.40 -15.15
CA SER A 6 9.79 -25.70 -16.37
C SER A 6 10.26 -24.26 -16.35
N ASP A 7 10.55 -23.73 -17.53
CA ASP A 7 11.06 -22.38 -17.79
C ASP A 7 10.41 -21.29 -16.91
N ALA A 8 11.19 -20.77 -15.96
CA ALA A 8 10.81 -19.62 -15.18
C ALA A 8 10.60 -18.41 -16.11
N LYS A 9 9.40 -17.83 -16.10
CA LYS A 9 9.07 -16.66 -16.93
C LYS A 9 9.05 -15.41 -16.07
N VAL A 10 9.74 -14.37 -16.54
CA VAL A 10 9.77 -13.05 -15.90
C VAL A 10 8.61 -12.23 -16.44
N HIS A 11 7.90 -11.56 -15.53
CA HIS A 11 6.79 -10.68 -15.83
C HIS A 11 6.98 -9.34 -15.12
N GLN A 12 6.59 -8.27 -15.80
CA GLN A 12 6.41 -6.97 -15.19
C GLN A 12 4.90 -6.73 -15.05
N LEU A 13 4.44 -6.61 -13.81
CA LEU A 13 3.08 -6.29 -13.47
C LEU A 13 3.00 -4.81 -13.08
N SER A 14 1.89 -4.15 -13.40
CA SER A 14 1.68 -2.76 -12.99
C SER A 14 0.24 -2.50 -12.57
N LYS A 15 0.08 -1.55 -11.65
CA LYS A 15 -1.21 -1.01 -11.24
C LYS A 15 -1.08 0.50 -11.07
N GLN A 16 -2.08 1.24 -11.48
CA GLN A 16 -2.13 2.69 -11.30
C GLN A 16 -3.29 3.03 -10.36
N VAL A 17 -3.11 4.03 -9.51
CA VAL A 17 -4.24 4.69 -8.84
C VAL A 17 -5.02 5.42 -9.93
N PRO A 18 -6.36 5.26 -10.01
CA PRO A 18 -7.16 5.65 -11.16
C PRO A 18 -7.27 7.17 -11.44
N GLN A 19 -6.59 8.03 -10.67
CA GLN A 19 -6.82 9.47 -10.74
C GLN A 19 -5.54 10.30 -10.83
N SER A 20 -5.65 11.41 -11.57
CA SER A 20 -4.60 12.39 -11.84
C SER A 20 -4.21 13.24 -10.64
N GLU A 21 -5.13 13.46 -9.69
CA GLU A 21 -4.90 14.24 -8.48
C GLU A 21 -6.04 13.99 -7.49
N ILE A 22 -5.73 13.78 -6.21
CA ILE A 22 -6.74 13.76 -5.15
C ILE A 22 -6.50 14.93 -4.20
N THR A 23 -7.58 15.51 -3.70
CA THR A 23 -7.56 16.55 -2.67
C THR A 23 -8.21 15.98 -1.41
N LEU A 24 -7.39 15.83 -0.37
CA LEU A 24 -7.87 15.53 0.97
C LEU A 24 -8.13 16.85 1.68
N SER A 25 -9.41 17.15 1.94
CA SER A 25 -9.83 18.32 2.73
C SER A 25 -10.26 17.87 4.11
N ILE A 26 -9.66 18.45 5.13
CA ILE A 26 -9.86 18.08 6.53
C ILE A 26 -10.29 19.34 7.28
N ASP A 27 -11.56 19.43 7.70
CA ASP A 27 -12.15 20.63 8.32
C ASP A 27 -12.65 20.36 9.75
N TYR A 28 -11.76 20.42 10.73
CA TYR A 28 -12.09 20.30 12.16
C TYR A 28 -12.60 21.64 12.76
N PRO A 29 -13.52 21.68 13.76
CA PRO A 29 -14.16 20.57 14.50
C PRO A 29 -15.50 20.04 13.99
N SER A 30 -16.09 20.66 12.97
CA SER A 30 -17.52 20.48 12.70
C SER A 30 -17.85 19.82 11.36
N THR A 31 -16.86 19.47 10.55
CA THR A 31 -17.07 19.00 9.18
C THR A 31 -16.28 17.71 8.95
N PRO A 32 -16.94 16.61 8.52
CA PRO A 32 -16.24 15.40 8.14
C PRO A 32 -15.17 15.70 7.10
N SER A 33 -14.04 14.99 7.18
CA SER A 33 -13.04 15.07 6.11
C SER A 33 -13.66 14.63 4.79
N THR A 34 -13.27 15.27 3.71
CA THR A 34 -13.71 14.92 2.36
C THR A 34 -12.49 14.60 1.50
N ILE A 35 -12.67 13.66 0.58
CA ILE A 35 -11.65 13.31 -0.40
C ILE A 35 -12.24 13.39 -1.79
N THR A 36 -11.56 14.11 -2.67
CA THR A 36 -11.86 14.04 -4.10
C THR A 36 -11.12 12.84 -4.67
N GLY A 37 -11.84 11.80 -5.05
CA GLY A 37 -11.33 10.85 -6.03
C GLY A 37 -11.90 9.45 -6.00
N GLU A 38 -11.92 8.83 -7.18
CA GLU A 38 -12.58 7.54 -7.38
C GLU A 38 -11.88 6.43 -6.58
N GLY A 39 -12.66 5.71 -5.78
CA GLY A 39 -12.19 4.59 -4.97
C GLY A 39 -11.39 4.95 -3.73
N TRP A 40 -11.16 6.25 -3.46
CA TRP A 40 -10.57 6.70 -2.21
C TRP A 40 -11.63 6.75 -1.10
N GLN A 41 -11.20 6.40 0.09
CA GLN A 41 -12.00 6.42 1.32
C GLN A 41 -11.28 7.27 2.35
N VAL A 42 -12.02 7.85 3.30
CA VAL A 42 -11.47 8.67 4.37
C VAL A 42 -12.03 8.21 5.70
N GLU A 43 -11.17 8.15 6.71
CA GLU A 43 -11.50 7.78 8.08
C GLU A 43 -10.95 8.83 9.03
N ASP A 44 -11.84 9.45 9.80
CA ASP A 44 -11.50 10.41 10.84
C ASP A 44 -11.25 9.66 12.15
N LEU A 45 -9.98 9.52 12.56
CA LEU A 45 -9.64 8.73 13.76
C LEU A 45 -9.85 9.53 15.03
N ASN A 46 -9.54 10.83 14.98
CA ASN A 46 -9.77 11.76 16.06
C ASN A 46 -9.72 13.21 15.54
N ALA A 47 -9.92 14.14 16.46
CA ALA A 47 -9.94 15.58 16.21
C ALA A 47 -8.76 16.15 15.42
N ASN A 48 -7.60 15.49 15.42
CA ASN A 48 -6.38 16.00 14.77
C ASN A 48 -5.78 15.01 13.78
N PHE A 49 -6.49 13.95 13.41
CA PHE A 49 -5.92 12.88 12.62
C PHE A 49 -6.97 12.21 11.74
N SER A 50 -6.74 12.33 10.42
CA SER A 50 -7.54 11.68 9.39
C SER A 50 -6.63 10.89 8.46
N ILE A 51 -7.15 9.78 7.98
CA ILE A 51 -6.47 8.93 7.02
C ILE A 51 -7.31 8.89 5.74
N ALA A 52 -6.68 9.13 4.61
CA ALA A 52 -7.22 8.77 3.31
C ALA A 52 -6.55 7.49 2.80
N TYR A 53 -7.31 6.56 2.23
CA TYR A 53 -6.73 5.37 1.64
C TYR A 53 -7.45 4.92 0.37
N TRP A 54 -6.71 4.20 -0.47
CA TRP A 54 -7.18 3.56 -1.68
C TRP A 54 -6.75 2.10 -1.68
N GLN A 55 -7.62 1.22 -2.16
CA GLN A 55 -7.34 -0.21 -2.24
C GLN A 55 -7.61 -0.72 -3.66
N GLY A 56 -6.63 -1.42 -4.21
CA GLY A 56 -6.75 -2.13 -5.48
C GLY A 56 -6.03 -3.47 -5.43
N TYR A 57 -6.05 -4.18 -6.55
CA TYR A 57 -5.31 -5.43 -6.69
C TYR A 57 -4.81 -5.64 -8.12
N ILE A 58 -3.77 -6.46 -8.22
CA ILE A 58 -3.29 -7.10 -9.45
C ILE A 58 -3.79 -8.53 -9.43
N ASP A 59 -4.42 -8.94 -10.52
CA ASP A 59 -4.95 -10.28 -10.70
C ASP A 59 -3.84 -11.21 -11.18
N LEU A 60 -3.64 -12.31 -10.46
CA LEU A 60 -2.70 -13.40 -10.78
C LEU A 60 -3.44 -14.72 -11.08
N GLU A 61 -4.78 -14.70 -11.14
CA GLU A 61 -5.61 -15.91 -11.21
C GLU A 61 -5.22 -16.78 -12.41
N GLY A 62 -4.96 -16.16 -13.56
CA GLY A 62 -4.54 -16.85 -14.78
C GLY A 62 -3.25 -17.68 -14.65
N TRP A 63 -2.35 -17.31 -13.73
CA TRP A 63 -1.14 -18.09 -13.44
C TRP A 63 -1.36 -19.11 -12.34
N SER A 64 -2.17 -18.78 -11.33
CA SER A 64 -2.54 -19.72 -10.27
C SER A 64 -3.31 -20.94 -10.82
N VAL A 65 -4.13 -20.76 -11.86
CA VAL A 65 -4.86 -21.84 -12.56
C VAL A 65 -3.90 -22.83 -13.26
N GLN A 66 -2.68 -22.40 -13.59
CA GLN A 66 -1.67 -23.24 -14.22
C GLN A 66 -0.73 -23.91 -13.21
N ASP A 67 -1.11 -23.95 -11.92
CA ASP A 67 -0.27 -24.44 -10.81
C ASP A 67 1.09 -23.73 -10.72
N LEU A 68 1.17 -22.46 -11.14
CA LEU A 68 2.39 -21.66 -11.07
C LEU A 68 2.43 -20.84 -9.78
N THR A 69 3.58 -20.85 -9.11
CA THR A 69 3.86 -19.94 -8.00
C THR A 69 4.44 -18.64 -8.53
N THR A 70 3.99 -17.52 -7.96
CA THR A 70 4.50 -16.18 -8.27
C THR A 70 5.54 -15.77 -7.23
N PHE A 71 6.76 -15.56 -7.70
CA PHE A 71 7.89 -15.08 -6.92
C PHE A 71 8.07 -13.59 -7.17
N VAL A 72 7.71 -12.76 -6.21
CA VAL A 72 7.93 -11.31 -6.29
C VAL A 72 9.42 -11.03 -6.04
N SER A 73 10.11 -10.49 -7.04
CA SER A 73 11.55 -10.20 -6.96
C SER A 73 11.84 -8.75 -6.61
N ASN A 74 11.05 -7.82 -7.13
CA ASN A 74 11.18 -6.41 -6.83
C ASN A 74 9.81 -5.72 -6.90
N VAL A 75 9.63 -4.69 -6.07
CA VAL A 75 8.45 -3.82 -6.07
C VAL A 75 8.95 -2.39 -6.04
N ASP A 76 8.45 -1.58 -6.96
CA ASP A 76 8.74 -0.16 -7.04
C ASP A 76 7.44 0.65 -7.06
N VAL A 77 7.50 1.85 -6.47
CA VAL A 77 6.39 2.78 -6.41
C VAL A 77 6.83 4.08 -7.07
N GLN A 78 6.29 4.34 -8.25
CA GLN A 78 6.62 5.52 -9.05
C GLN A 78 5.57 6.60 -8.84
N LYS A 79 6.01 7.78 -8.46
CA LYS A 79 5.18 8.97 -8.31
C LYS A 79 5.57 10.01 -9.35
N SER A 80 4.59 10.74 -9.89
CA SER A 80 4.89 11.86 -10.79
C SER A 80 5.50 13.05 -10.06
N TYR A 81 5.00 13.36 -8.85
CA TYR A 81 5.47 14.45 -8.01
C TYR A 81 5.32 14.10 -6.52
N LEU A 82 6.04 14.85 -5.68
CA LEU A 82 5.77 14.86 -4.24
C LEU A 82 4.41 15.46 -3.98
N THR A 83 3.77 14.96 -2.92
CA THR A 83 2.51 15.53 -2.44
C THR A 83 2.70 17.00 -2.09
N ARG A 84 1.68 17.81 -2.37
CA ARG A 84 1.74 19.27 -2.27
C ARG A 84 0.68 19.77 -1.31
N ARG A 85 0.95 20.90 -0.65
CA ARG A 85 -0.06 21.58 0.18
C ARG A 85 -0.92 22.48 -0.69
N ALA A 86 -2.24 22.31 -0.60
CA ALA A 86 -3.24 23.22 -1.18
C ALA A 86 -3.80 24.22 -0.17
N GLY A 87 -3.67 23.94 1.13
CA GLY A 87 -4.09 24.84 2.22
C GLY A 87 -3.08 25.92 2.64
N PRO A 88 -3.45 26.74 3.65
CA PRO A 88 -2.57 27.77 4.23
C PRO A 88 -1.32 27.16 4.90
N ALA A 89 -0.27 27.96 5.10
CA ALA A 89 0.94 27.49 5.80
C ALA A 89 0.62 26.98 7.21
N GLY A 90 1.29 25.91 7.64
CA GLY A 90 1.01 25.23 8.91
C GLY A 90 -0.22 24.30 8.90
N SER A 91 -0.99 24.24 7.80
CA SER A 91 -2.03 23.23 7.63
C SER A 91 -1.36 21.90 7.23
N CYS A 92 -1.40 20.91 8.13
CA CYS A 92 -0.74 19.60 7.97
C CYS A 92 0.78 19.65 7.82
N PRO A 93 1.50 19.96 8.92
CA PRO A 93 2.95 20.07 8.89
C PRO A 93 3.66 18.76 8.53
N VAL A 94 3.01 17.61 8.72
CA VAL A 94 3.55 16.28 8.39
C VAL A 94 2.52 15.46 7.64
N VAL A 95 2.91 14.98 6.46
CA VAL A 95 2.17 14.01 5.67
C VAL A 95 2.94 12.70 5.64
N LYS A 96 2.29 11.58 5.92
CA LYS A 96 2.89 10.25 5.73
C LYS A 96 2.17 9.55 4.61
N GLU A 97 2.93 9.03 3.67
CA GLU A 97 2.43 8.18 2.60
C GLU A 97 2.89 6.75 2.84
N LEU A 98 1.96 5.81 2.86
CA LEU A 98 2.26 4.39 2.98
C LEU A 98 1.73 3.65 1.75
N ASP A 99 2.57 2.82 1.16
CA ASP A 99 2.21 1.89 0.09
C ASP A 99 2.47 0.47 0.58
N ILE A 100 1.43 -0.35 0.64
CA ILE A 100 1.50 -1.73 1.14
C ILE A 100 1.01 -2.69 0.07
N VAL A 101 1.85 -3.64 -0.30
CA VAL A 101 1.49 -4.80 -1.11
C VAL A 101 1.41 -6.02 -0.21
N SER A 102 0.25 -6.66 -0.22
CA SER A 102 -0.07 -7.78 0.66
C SER A 102 -0.83 -8.89 -0.08
N THR A 103 -0.87 -10.06 0.53
CA THR A 103 -1.56 -11.24 0.00
C THR A 103 -3.07 -11.17 0.16
N ARG A 104 -3.59 -10.31 1.02
CA ARG A 104 -5.03 -10.10 1.25
C ARG A 104 -5.38 -8.62 1.33
N LYS A 105 -6.68 -8.31 1.25
CA LYS A 105 -7.16 -6.95 1.47
C LYS A 105 -6.99 -6.57 2.95
N LEU A 106 -6.42 -5.40 3.21
CA LEU A 106 -6.34 -4.84 4.57
C LEU A 106 -7.74 -4.37 5.02
N THR A 107 -8.06 -4.62 6.27
CA THR A 107 -9.26 -4.10 6.94
C THR A 107 -9.08 -2.62 7.30
N VAL A 108 -10.19 -1.92 7.53
CA VAL A 108 -10.15 -0.53 8.01
C VAL A 108 -9.43 -0.45 9.36
N ALA A 109 -9.71 -1.37 10.29
CA ALA A 109 -9.05 -1.42 11.58
C ALA A 109 -7.52 -1.50 11.44
N GLU A 110 -7.02 -2.36 10.55
CA GLU A 110 -5.59 -2.47 10.27
C GLU A 110 -5.04 -1.18 9.68
N ILE A 111 -5.68 -0.62 8.66
CA ILE A 111 -5.28 0.65 8.01
C ILE A 111 -5.10 1.77 9.03
N THR A 112 -6.03 1.88 9.98
CA THR A 112 -6.01 2.93 11.00
C THR A 112 -4.95 2.75 12.09
N GLN A 113 -4.34 1.56 12.20
CA GLN A 113 -3.33 1.22 13.20
C GLN A 113 -1.88 1.20 12.65
N LEU A 114 -1.67 1.52 11.37
CA LEU A 114 -0.36 1.38 10.70
C LEU A 114 0.72 2.37 11.14
N GLY A 115 0.39 3.30 12.03
CA GLY A 115 1.32 4.29 12.54
C GLY A 115 2.58 3.71 13.20
N SER A 116 2.59 2.43 13.61
CA SER A 116 3.63 1.97 14.53
C SER A 116 4.21 0.58 14.37
N THR A 117 3.93 -0.23 13.33
CA THR A 117 4.78 -1.37 12.87
C THR A 117 3.95 -2.44 12.16
N VAL A 118 4.31 -2.73 10.91
CA VAL A 118 3.80 -3.91 10.19
C VAL A 118 4.68 -5.11 10.52
N GLY A 119 4.13 -6.17 11.09
CA GLY A 119 4.89 -7.39 11.34
C GLY A 119 5.82 -7.36 12.57
N TYR A 120 5.66 -6.39 13.46
CA TYR A 120 6.32 -6.38 14.78
C TYR A 120 5.32 -6.71 15.89
N LEU A 121 5.83 -6.91 17.10
CA LEU A 121 5.01 -7.18 18.27
C LEU A 121 3.99 -6.05 18.49
N GLY A 122 2.71 -6.42 18.60
CA GLY A 122 1.60 -5.47 18.72
C GLY A 122 0.97 -5.05 17.39
N SER A 123 1.50 -5.50 16.25
CA SER A 123 0.84 -5.37 14.96
C SER A 123 -0.34 -6.33 14.85
N THR A 124 -1.43 -5.87 14.24
CA THR A 124 -2.54 -6.72 13.81
C THR A 124 -2.25 -7.45 12.49
N MET A 125 -1.16 -7.08 11.80
CA MET A 125 -0.77 -7.68 10.53
C MET A 125 0.45 -8.58 10.69
N ASP A 126 0.39 -9.78 10.08
CA ASP A 126 1.54 -10.67 10.01
C ASP A 126 2.53 -10.17 8.95
N LEU A 127 3.82 -10.13 9.30
CA LEU A 127 4.91 -9.82 8.35
C LEU A 127 4.88 -10.74 7.13
N MET A 128 4.38 -11.95 7.32
CA MET A 128 4.25 -12.97 6.28
C MET A 128 3.25 -12.60 5.18
N GLU A 129 2.25 -11.80 5.52
CA GLU A 129 1.20 -11.36 4.59
C GLU A 129 1.64 -10.14 3.78
N VAL A 130 2.61 -9.38 4.32
CA VAL A 130 3.12 -8.17 3.69
C VAL A 130 4.32 -8.51 2.83
N ILE A 131 4.11 -8.41 1.52
CA ILE A 131 5.14 -8.65 0.51
C ILE A 131 6.07 -7.45 0.46
N PHE A 132 5.49 -6.25 0.42
CA PHE A 132 6.21 -4.99 0.34
C PHE A 132 5.47 -3.90 1.12
N GLY A 133 6.21 -3.01 1.75
CA GLY A 133 5.74 -1.83 2.44
C GLY A 133 6.73 -0.69 2.27
N LEU A 134 6.23 0.49 1.96
CA LEU A 134 7.03 1.71 1.84
C LEU A 134 6.33 2.84 2.57
N ARG A 135 7.01 3.47 3.52
CA ARG A 135 6.60 4.73 4.13
C ARG A 135 7.48 5.86 3.66
N ARG A 136 6.86 6.97 3.27
CA ARG A 136 7.52 8.25 3.07
C ARG A 136 6.91 9.28 4.01
N THR A 137 7.75 9.87 4.85
CA THR A 137 7.37 10.98 5.72
C THR A 137 7.79 12.27 5.07
N LEU A 138 6.82 13.13 4.84
CA LEU A 138 6.94 14.44 4.21
C LEU A 138 6.70 15.51 5.27
N VAL A 139 7.56 16.52 5.33
CA VAL A 139 7.40 17.67 6.23
C VAL A 139 7.31 18.95 5.43
N GLU A 140 6.51 19.89 5.92
CA GLU A 140 6.31 21.18 5.27
C GLU A 140 7.66 21.89 5.07
N ASN A 141 7.87 22.44 3.88
CA ASN A 141 9.02 23.30 3.59
C ASN A 141 8.70 24.74 4.04
N THR A 142 9.47 25.26 4.99
CA THR A 142 9.29 26.63 5.50
C THR A 142 9.88 27.70 4.59
N THR A 143 10.70 27.31 3.61
CA THR A 143 11.40 28.22 2.68
C THR A 143 10.67 28.33 1.34
N ILE A 144 10.10 27.23 0.84
CA ILE A 144 9.36 27.18 -0.42
C ILE A 144 7.88 26.94 -0.10
N ALA A 145 7.04 27.92 -0.40
CA ALA A 145 5.62 27.85 -0.11
C ALA A 145 4.94 26.66 -0.81
N SER A 146 4.02 26.00 -0.08
CA SER A 146 3.19 24.89 -0.55
C SER A 146 3.93 23.59 -0.90
N GLU A 147 5.24 23.53 -0.72
CA GLU A 147 6.02 22.33 -0.99
C GLU A 147 6.26 21.52 0.28
N TYR A 148 6.27 20.20 0.13
CA TYR A 148 6.79 19.29 1.14
C TYR A 148 8.19 18.82 0.77
N GLN A 149 9.01 18.53 1.78
CA GLN A 149 10.30 17.87 1.63
C GLN A 149 10.27 16.48 2.27
N ILE A 150 11.03 15.54 1.71
CA ILE A 150 11.15 14.20 2.27
C ILE A 150 12.01 14.28 3.53
N ALA A 151 11.41 13.93 4.68
CA ALA A 151 12.13 13.82 5.94
C ALA A 151 12.66 12.40 6.18
N ASP A 152 11.90 11.39 5.77
CA ASP A 152 12.24 9.98 6.02
C ASP A 152 11.61 9.06 4.97
N VAL A 153 12.31 7.96 4.66
CA VAL A 153 11.84 6.88 3.77
C VAL A 153 12.20 5.55 4.40
N GLN A 154 11.20 4.70 4.62
CA GLN A 154 11.39 3.39 5.24
C GLN A 154 10.73 2.32 4.39
N GLY A 155 11.49 1.29 4.04
CA GLY A 155 10.99 0.10 3.36
C GLY A 155 10.94 -1.09 4.31
N TRP A 156 9.92 -1.92 4.19
CA TRP A 156 9.79 -3.21 4.87
C TRP A 156 9.05 -4.19 3.97
N GLY A 157 8.98 -5.45 4.39
CA GLY A 157 8.28 -6.50 3.64
C GLY A 157 9.04 -7.80 3.63
N SER A 158 8.33 -8.89 3.42
CA SER A 158 8.91 -10.23 3.42
C SER A 158 9.49 -10.65 2.07
N ASN A 159 9.09 -9.99 0.97
CA ASN A 159 9.37 -10.42 -0.42
C ASN A 159 9.13 -11.92 -0.64
N ARG A 160 8.18 -12.50 0.08
CA ARG A 160 7.96 -13.95 0.02
C ARG A 160 7.19 -14.34 -1.22
N PRO A 161 7.48 -15.54 -1.78
CA PRO A 161 6.70 -16.05 -2.90
C PRO A 161 5.27 -16.34 -2.46
N THR A 162 4.33 -16.17 -3.38
CA THR A 162 2.92 -16.38 -3.13
C THR A 162 2.31 -17.23 -4.24
N ALA A 163 1.45 -18.18 -3.85
CA ALA A 163 0.60 -18.94 -4.77
C ALA A 163 -0.81 -18.33 -4.85
N MET A 164 -0.97 -17.10 -4.35
CA MET A 164 -2.25 -16.41 -4.30
C MET A 164 -2.72 -15.96 -5.68
N SER A 165 -4.04 -15.93 -5.84
CA SER A 165 -4.70 -15.43 -7.05
C SER A 165 -4.66 -13.91 -7.18
N LYS A 166 -4.39 -13.16 -6.11
CA LYS A 166 -4.39 -11.68 -6.13
C LYS A 166 -3.26 -11.10 -5.29
N LEU A 167 -2.69 -9.99 -5.76
CA LEU A 167 -1.82 -9.11 -4.98
C LEU A 167 -2.58 -7.85 -4.66
N HIS A 168 -2.83 -7.60 -3.38
CA HIS A 168 -3.56 -6.42 -2.93
C HIS A 168 -2.60 -5.27 -2.69
N TRP A 169 -2.93 -4.10 -3.21
CA TRP A 169 -2.21 -2.85 -2.98
C TRP A 169 -3.11 -1.88 -2.22
N THR A 170 -2.65 -1.47 -1.04
CA THR A 170 -3.29 -0.42 -0.25
C THR A 170 -2.35 0.78 -0.20
N ARG A 171 -2.84 1.94 -0.63
CA ARG A 171 -2.14 3.22 -0.52
C ARG A 171 -2.84 4.07 0.53
N ILE A 172 -2.07 4.73 1.39
CA ILE A 172 -2.56 5.43 2.58
C ILE A 172 -1.86 6.77 2.66
N ILE A 173 -2.61 7.80 2.99
CA ILE A 173 -2.16 9.17 3.19
C ILE A 173 -2.66 9.59 4.57
N GLU A 174 -1.71 9.74 5.49
CA GLU A 174 -1.96 10.26 6.82
C GLU A 174 -1.53 11.71 6.89
N CYS A 175 -2.32 12.53 7.57
CA CYS A 175 -2.03 13.94 7.76
C CYS A 175 -2.22 14.29 9.24
N SER A 176 -1.15 14.76 9.89
CA SER A 176 -1.23 15.25 11.28
C SER A 176 -1.72 16.69 11.27
N GLN A 177 -2.85 16.98 11.92
CA GLN A 177 -3.53 18.27 11.76
C GLN A 177 -3.07 19.36 12.74
N THR A 178 -3.15 20.60 12.25
CA THR A 178 -3.42 21.83 13.02
C THR A 178 -4.28 22.75 12.14
N GLY A 179 -5.61 22.56 12.14
CA GLY A 179 -6.56 23.41 11.40
C GLY A 179 -6.94 22.91 10.00
N PRO A 180 -7.79 23.67 9.27
CA PRO A 180 -8.33 23.27 7.97
C PRO A 180 -7.21 23.06 6.98
N THR A 181 -7.14 21.86 6.40
CA THR A 181 -6.02 21.43 5.56
C THR A 181 -6.54 20.91 4.24
N GLN A 182 -5.87 21.31 3.15
CA GLN A 182 -5.97 20.64 1.86
C GLN A 182 -4.61 20.10 1.41
N VAL A 183 -4.57 18.81 1.09
CA VAL A 183 -3.37 18.12 0.57
C VAL A 183 -3.68 17.56 -0.81
N ILE A 184 -2.78 17.83 -1.76
CA ILE A 184 -2.81 17.34 -3.13
C ILE A 184 -1.89 16.13 -3.26
N VAL A 185 -2.46 14.97 -3.56
CA VAL A 185 -1.67 13.75 -3.83
C VAL A 185 -1.74 13.42 -5.32
N TYR A 186 -0.56 13.25 -5.90
CA TYR A 186 -0.37 12.99 -7.32
C TYR A 186 -0.46 11.50 -7.68
N PRO A 187 -0.60 11.17 -8.98
CA PRO A 187 -0.76 9.81 -9.45
C PRO A 187 0.44 8.97 -9.08
N THR A 188 0.14 7.71 -8.75
CA THR A 188 1.13 6.75 -8.32
C THR A 188 0.93 5.45 -9.08
N ASN A 189 2.04 4.88 -9.54
CA ASN A 189 2.09 3.57 -10.18
C ASN A 189 2.83 2.59 -9.28
N LEU A 190 2.25 1.43 -9.08
CA LEU A 190 2.92 0.26 -8.54
C LEU A 190 3.49 -0.55 -9.71
N ILE A 191 4.76 -0.92 -9.61
CA ILE A 191 5.42 -1.84 -10.54
C ILE A 191 5.93 -3.02 -9.73
N VAL A 192 5.55 -4.23 -10.13
CA VAL A 192 5.96 -5.48 -9.50
C VAL A 192 6.67 -6.33 -10.53
N MET A 193 7.95 -6.62 -10.28
CA MET A 193 8.70 -7.62 -11.01
C MET A 193 8.45 -8.97 -10.37
N ALA A 194 7.95 -9.92 -11.17
CA ALA A 194 7.60 -11.24 -10.71
C ALA A 194 8.17 -12.32 -11.64
N VAL A 195 8.44 -13.49 -11.07
CA VAL A 195 8.79 -14.68 -11.82
C VAL A 195 7.75 -15.74 -11.53
N THR A 196 7.21 -16.38 -12.56
CA THR A 196 6.30 -17.53 -12.40
C THR A 196 7.05 -18.82 -12.73
N ALA A 197 6.96 -19.80 -11.86
CA ALA A 197 7.56 -21.12 -12.06
C ALA A 197 6.70 -22.23 -11.42
N GLU A 198 6.79 -23.45 -11.96
CA GLU A 198 6.24 -24.64 -11.31
C GLU A 198 7.08 -24.98 -10.06
N GLU A 199 6.44 -25.12 -8.90
CA GLU A 199 7.08 -25.65 -7.68
C GLU A 199 6.82 -27.16 -7.54
N GLY A 200 7.66 -27.84 -6.74
CA GLY A 200 7.37 -29.22 -6.35
C GLY A 200 6.03 -29.30 -5.61
N THR A 201 5.18 -30.27 -5.95
CA THR A 201 3.78 -30.36 -5.48
C THR A 201 3.62 -30.21 -3.97
N SER A 202 4.53 -30.79 -3.17
CA SER A 202 4.50 -30.67 -1.71
C SER A 202 4.67 -29.22 -1.24
N VAL A 203 5.63 -28.49 -1.81
CA VAL A 203 5.92 -27.08 -1.46
C VAL A 203 4.77 -26.17 -1.88
N TYR A 204 4.20 -26.43 -3.06
CA TYR A 204 3.04 -25.70 -3.56
C TYR A 204 1.83 -25.88 -2.65
N LEU A 205 1.50 -27.12 -2.26
CA LEU A 205 0.36 -27.41 -1.38
C LEU A 205 0.50 -26.76 0.00
N GLU A 206 1.70 -26.77 0.59
CA GLU A 206 1.94 -26.09 1.86
C GLU A 206 1.78 -24.56 1.73
N ARG A 207 2.24 -23.97 0.62
CA ARG A 207 2.06 -22.53 0.35
C ARG A 207 0.60 -22.18 0.13
N LEU A 208 -0.14 -23.00 -0.60
CA LEU A 208 -1.57 -22.83 -0.84
C LEU A 208 -2.36 -22.93 0.48
N ARG A 209 -2.12 -23.98 1.27
CA ARG A 209 -2.75 -24.15 2.59
C ARG A 209 -2.48 -22.95 3.49
N ARG A 210 -1.24 -22.48 3.54
CA ARG A 210 -0.89 -21.28 4.33
C ARG A 210 -1.63 -20.05 3.84
N SER A 211 -1.71 -19.88 2.52
CA SER A 211 -2.40 -18.74 1.91
C SER A 211 -3.88 -18.73 2.30
N TYR A 212 -4.54 -19.89 2.33
CA TYR A 212 -5.92 -20.02 2.81
C TYR A 212 -6.09 -19.66 4.28
N VAL A 213 -5.21 -20.16 5.16
CA VAL A 213 -5.27 -19.84 6.60
C VAL A 213 -5.13 -18.33 6.84
N LEU A 214 -4.31 -17.65 6.05
CA LEU A 214 -4.10 -16.20 6.16
C LEU A 214 -5.25 -15.37 5.54
N GLN A 215 -6.14 -15.97 4.75
CA GLN A 215 -7.29 -15.26 4.19
C GLN A 215 -8.46 -15.15 5.17
N GLU A 216 -8.59 -16.09 6.11
CA GLU A 216 -9.67 -16.04 7.09
C GLU A 216 -9.38 -14.95 8.12
N PRO A 217 -10.22 -13.89 8.19
CA PRO A 217 -10.10 -12.94 9.28
C PRO A 217 -10.40 -13.67 10.59
N ALA A 218 -9.49 -13.56 11.56
CA ALA A 218 -9.74 -13.98 12.94
C ALA A 218 -10.92 -13.22 13.56
#